data_AF-A0A7C1IGI3-F1
#
_entry.id   AF-A0A7C1IGI3-F1
#
_cell.length_a   1.000
_cell.length_b   1.000
_cell.length_c   1.000
_cell.angle_alpha   90.00
_cell.angle_beta   90.00
_cell.angle_gamma   90.00
#
_symmetry.space_group_name_H-M   'P 1'
#
loop_
_entity.id
_entity.type
_entity.pdbx_description
1 polymer ?
#
loop_
_entity_poly.entity_id
_entity_poly.type
_entity_poly.pdbx_seq_one_letter_code
_entity_poly.pdbx_strand_id
1 'polypeptide(L)'
;MRLLRRHKYMLIALAVYWPLVFVLTHIPVPDIARKSGMSDKTMHLMAYFVLTFLVWCAVNPYHRVRWNQSKTWWVIGIIAVYGALDEYLQGFVGRTPMVSDFLANLVGITLAMVLLSVFHFWPALLSASLMSIFVISNLSDLTLLYPQYHLNTIFHFTAYAGLSLIWIQHIERYLHLRRHRAVWLLVAVSLPLAMLAGVWVSAPLFDKTAWWADAATAVVGIVAAVLTSRITFWFTQKK
;
A
#
# COMPACT_ATOMS: atom_id res chain seq x y z
N MET A 1 7.87 -20.31 19.77
CA MET A 1 7.64 -20.71 18.36
C MET A 1 8.51 -19.84 17.45
N ARG A 2 9.25 -20.41 16.49
CA ARG A 2 10.06 -19.60 15.56
C ARG A 2 9.14 -18.92 14.54
N LEU A 3 9.02 -17.59 14.62
CA LEU A 3 8.28 -16.82 13.62
C LEU A 3 8.97 -16.95 12.26
N LEU A 4 8.20 -17.32 11.25
CA LEU A 4 8.64 -17.35 9.86
C LEU A 4 8.97 -15.92 9.38
N ARG A 5 9.97 -15.80 8.50
CA ARG A 5 10.53 -14.51 8.04
C ARG A 5 9.47 -13.51 7.56
N ARG A 6 8.48 -13.99 6.78
CA ARG A 6 7.38 -13.15 6.29
C ARG A 6 6.52 -12.58 7.43
N HIS A 7 6.19 -13.41 8.41
CA HIS A 7 5.38 -12.98 9.55
C HIS A 7 6.10 -11.88 10.33
N LYS A 8 7.42 -12.00 10.54
CA LYS A 8 8.22 -10.95 11.17
C LYS A 8 8.12 -9.61 10.42
N TYR A 9 8.22 -9.63 9.09
CA TYR A 9 8.11 -8.40 8.30
C TYR A 9 6.73 -7.76 8.38
N MET A 10 5.65 -8.55 8.39
CA MET A 10 4.29 -8.03 8.56
C MET A 10 4.08 -7.42 9.95
N LEU A 11 4.63 -8.05 10.99
CA LEU A 11 4.57 -7.50 12.35
C LEU A 11 5.34 -6.17 12.46
N ILE A 12 6.53 -6.08 11.86
CA ILE A 12 7.30 -4.83 11.83
C ILE A 12 6.53 -3.75 11.07
N ALA A 13 6.00 -4.08 9.89
CA ALA A 13 5.20 -3.14 9.10
C ALA A 13 3.98 -2.64 9.88
N LEU A 14 3.25 -3.55 10.55
CA LEU A 14 2.11 -3.19 11.39
C LEU A 14 2.53 -2.33 12.59
N ALA A 15 3.62 -2.68 13.27
CA ALA A 15 4.13 -1.96 14.43
C ALA A 15 4.60 -0.54 14.09
N VAL A 16 4.98 -0.27 12.85
CA VAL A 16 5.29 1.08 12.36
C VAL A 16 4.05 1.80 11.87
N TYR A 17 3.25 1.12 11.03
CA TYR A 17 2.11 1.73 10.35
C TYR A 17 0.98 2.10 11.30
N TRP A 18 0.66 1.24 12.28
CA TRP A 18 -0.46 1.48 13.18
C TRP A 18 -0.22 2.71 14.09
N PRO A 19 0.92 2.86 14.79
CA PRO A 19 1.20 4.09 15.52
C PRO A 19 1.27 5.32 14.61
N LEU A 20 1.79 5.18 13.38
CA LEU A 20 1.82 6.29 12.42
C LEU A 20 0.41 6.78 12.10
N VAL A 21 -0.53 5.88 11.75
CA VAL A 21 -1.93 6.24 11.48
C VAL A 21 -2.55 6.91 12.70
N PHE A 22 -2.37 6.34 13.90
CA PHE A 22 -2.89 6.92 15.13
C PHE A 22 -2.38 8.34 15.38
N VAL A 23 -1.07 8.59 15.19
CA VAL A 23 -0.51 9.94 15.33
C VAL A 23 -1.08 10.89 14.27
N LEU A 24 -1.20 10.45 13.02
CA LEU A 24 -1.73 11.28 11.93
C LEU A 24 -3.21 11.63 12.11
N THR A 25 -4.00 10.77 12.75
CA THR A 25 -5.40 11.07 13.09
C THR A 25 -5.49 12.01 14.30
N HIS A 26 -4.55 11.92 15.24
CA HIS A 26 -4.56 12.70 16.49
C HIS A 26 -3.77 14.01 16.47
N ILE A 27 -3.43 14.53 15.29
CA ILE A 27 -2.94 15.89 15.11
C ILE A 27 -3.99 16.74 14.38
N PRO A 28 -4.04 18.07 14.62
CA PRO A 28 -4.83 18.96 13.78
C PRO A 28 -4.49 18.74 12.32
N VAL A 29 -5.51 18.71 11.44
CA VAL A 29 -5.33 18.38 10.02
C VAL A 29 -4.21 19.25 9.44
N PRO A 30 -3.05 18.68 9.07
CA PRO A 30 -1.91 19.49 8.63
C PRO A 30 -2.22 20.11 7.27
N ASP A 31 -1.67 21.29 7.00
CA ASP A 31 -1.87 21.98 5.71
C ASP A 31 -1.49 21.11 4.52
N ILE A 32 -0.52 20.21 4.71
CA ILE A 32 -0.10 19.22 3.71
C ILE A 32 -1.27 18.32 3.32
N ALA A 33 -2.01 17.79 4.29
CA ALA A 33 -3.18 16.96 4.00
C ALA A 33 -4.28 17.77 3.31
N ARG A 34 -4.53 19.02 3.76
CA ARG A 34 -5.54 19.91 3.15
C ARG A 34 -5.22 20.27 1.71
N LYS A 35 -3.94 20.53 1.41
CA LYS A 35 -3.46 20.93 0.07
C LYS A 35 -3.26 19.73 -0.86
N SER A 36 -3.30 18.51 -0.34
CA SER A 36 -3.17 17.31 -1.14
C SER A 36 -4.34 17.07 -2.10
N GLY A 37 -5.47 17.78 -1.99
CA GLY A 37 -6.65 17.57 -2.83
C GLY A 37 -7.38 16.24 -2.60
N MET A 38 -6.81 15.31 -1.83
CA MET A 38 -7.43 14.04 -1.47
C MET A 38 -8.49 14.28 -0.40
N SER A 39 -9.69 13.75 -0.60
CA SER A 39 -10.75 13.88 0.39
C SER A 39 -10.38 13.15 1.69
N ASP A 40 -10.77 13.70 2.84
CA ASP A 40 -10.53 13.09 4.15
C ASP A 40 -11.09 11.67 4.21
N LYS A 41 -12.29 11.46 3.65
CA LYS A 41 -12.91 10.14 3.51
C LYS A 41 -12.04 9.14 2.74
N THR A 42 -11.40 9.57 1.65
CA THR A 42 -10.50 8.68 0.89
C THR A 42 -9.25 8.35 1.70
N MET A 43 -8.71 9.32 2.46
CA MET A 43 -7.58 9.09 3.37
C MET A 43 -7.94 8.07 4.45
N HIS A 44 -9.10 8.22 5.09
CA HIS A 44 -9.67 7.29 6.06
C HIS A 44 -9.86 5.87 5.50
N LEU A 45 -10.49 5.76 4.32
CA LEU A 45 -10.68 4.49 3.63
C LEU A 45 -9.35 3.79 3.34
N MET A 46 -8.36 4.50 2.79
CA MET A 46 -7.03 3.94 2.51
C MET A 46 -6.26 3.58 3.78
N ALA A 47 -6.33 4.42 4.81
CA ALA A 47 -5.68 4.17 6.09
C ALA A 47 -6.15 2.84 6.69
N TYR A 48 -7.47 2.64 6.77
CA TYR A 48 -8.08 1.44 7.34
C TYR A 48 -8.01 0.22 6.41
N PHE A 49 -7.97 0.41 5.09
CA PHE A 49 -7.69 -0.66 4.13
C PHE A 49 -6.31 -1.28 4.38
N VAL A 50 -5.26 -0.44 4.42
CA VAL A 50 -3.89 -0.92 4.66
C VAL A 50 -3.73 -1.46 6.08
N LEU A 51 -4.30 -0.79 7.09
CA LEU A 51 -4.26 -1.26 8.48
C LEU A 51 -4.88 -2.65 8.61
N THR A 52 -6.08 -2.85 8.06
CA THR A 52 -6.78 -4.15 8.11
C THR A 52 -6.00 -5.22 7.35
N PHE A 53 -5.43 -4.89 6.19
CA PHE A 53 -4.58 -5.80 5.45
C PHE A 53 -3.40 -6.29 6.29
N LEU A 54 -2.69 -5.37 6.95
CA LEU A 54 -1.54 -5.68 7.80
C LEU A 54 -1.93 -6.46 9.05
N VAL A 55 -3.02 -6.08 9.73
CA VAL A 55 -3.54 -6.81 10.90
C VAL A 55 -3.89 -8.23 10.51
N TRP A 56 -4.64 -8.46 9.43
CA TRP A 56 -4.93 -9.82 8.99
C TRP A 56 -3.67 -10.60 8.67
N CYS A 57 -2.70 -10.01 7.97
CA CYS A 57 -1.43 -10.66 7.64
C CYS A 57 -0.56 -10.96 8.88
N ALA A 58 -0.71 -10.20 9.97
CA ALA A 58 -0.07 -10.47 11.25
C ALA A 58 -0.80 -11.59 12.01
N VAL A 59 -2.12 -11.53 12.10
CA VAL A 59 -2.91 -12.49 12.88
C VAL A 59 -2.99 -13.84 12.14
N ASN A 60 -3.10 -13.86 10.81
CA ASN A 60 -3.27 -15.06 9.99
C ASN A 60 -2.45 -15.07 8.69
N PRO A 61 -1.11 -15.00 8.77
CA PRO A 61 -0.24 -14.76 7.62
C PRO A 61 -0.45 -15.72 6.43
N TYR A 62 -0.71 -17.01 6.70
CA TYR A 62 -0.67 -18.08 5.69
C TYR A 62 -2.04 -18.46 5.11
N HIS A 63 -3.12 -17.89 5.62
CA HIS A 63 -4.46 -18.29 5.22
C HIS A 63 -5.27 -17.10 4.70
N ARG A 64 -6.11 -17.39 3.71
CA ARG A 64 -7.14 -16.48 3.22
C ARG A 64 -8.17 -16.22 4.32
N VAL A 65 -8.86 -15.10 4.22
CA VAL A 65 -10.04 -14.82 5.04
C VAL A 65 -11.09 -15.90 4.77
N ARG A 66 -11.66 -16.44 5.85
CA ARG A 66 -12.76 -17.41 5.82
C ARG A 66 -13.90 -16.86 6.66
N TRP A 67 -15.01 -16.52 6.02
CA TRP A 67 -16.16 -15.85 6.66
C TRP A 67 -16.90 -16.71 7.70
N ASN A 68 -16.70 -18.03 7.67
CA ASN A 68 -17.24 -18.95 8.66
C ASN A 68 -16.39 -19.07 9.94
N GLN A 69 -15.23 -18.42 10.02
CA GLN A 69 -14.34 -18.46 11.18
C GLN A 69 -14.58 -17.25 12.10
N SER A 70 -14.73 -17.50 13.40
CA SER A 70 -14.89 -16.45 14.41
C SER A 70 -13.76 -15.42 14.39
N LYS A 71 -12.52 -15.87 14.10
CA LYS A 71 -11.34 -15.01 13.96
C LYS A 71 -11.53 -13.87 12.93
N THR A 72 -12.23 -14.13 11.83
CA THR A 72 -12.54 -13.12 10.81
C THR A 72 -13.36 -11.99 11.41
N TRP A 73 -14.42 -12.34 12.14
CA TRP A 73 -15.30 -11.39 12.81
C TRP A 73 -14.62 -10.68 13.97
N TRP A 74 -13.72 -11.34 14.70
CA TRP A 74 -12.90 -10.70 15.72
C TRP A 74 -12.00 -9.61 15.14
N VAL A 75 -11.32 -9.87 14.01
CA VAL A 75 -10.48 -8.85 13.36
C VAL A 75 -11.32 -7.67 12.90
N ILE A 76 -12.46 -7.92 12.23
CA ILE A 76 -13.37 -6.85 11.78
C ILE A 76 -13.88 -6.05 12.97
N GLY A 77 -14.39 -6.72 14.00
CA GLY A 77 -14.96 -6.08 15.20
C GLY A 77 -13.93 -5.24 15.95
N ILE A 78 -12.72 -5.76 16.17
CA ILE A 78 -11.66 -5.03 16.87
C ILE A 78 -11.24 -3.78 16.08
N ILE A 79 -11.03 -3.89 14.77
CA ILE A 79 -10.62 -2.73 13.96
C ILE A 79 -11.76 -1.72 13.81
N ALA A 80 -13.01 -2.17 13.71
CA ALA A 80 -14.17 -1.28 13.69
C ALA A 80 -14.34 -0.52 15.01
N VAL A 81 -14.21 -1.20 16.15
CA VAL A 81 -14.22 -0.54 17.47
C VAL A 81 -13.05 0.43 17.58
N TYR A 82 -11.85 0.03 17.15
CA TYR A 82 -10.70 0.93 17.09
C TYR A 82 -10.98 2.17 16.22
N GLY A 83 -11.63 2.01 15.07
CA GLY A 83 -12.05 3.12 14.21
C GLY A 83 -13.07 4.05 14.85
N ALA A 84 -14.05 3.52 15.55
CA ALA A 84 -15.01 4.34 16.29
C ALA A 84 -14.33 5.12 17.42
N LEU A 85 -13.39 4.48 18.13
CA LEU A 85 -12.61 5.13 19.18
C LEU A 85 -11.67 6.20 18.61
N ASP A 86 -11.03 5.95 17.46
CA ASP A 86 -10.17 6.92 16.79
C ASP A 86 -10.97 8.18 16.45
N GLU A 87 -12.11 8.07 15.77
CA GLU A 87 -12.98 9.23 15.45
C GLU A 87 -13.46 9.97 16.70
N TYR A 88 -13.85 9.24 17.75
CA TYR A 88 -14.26 9.85 19.00
C TYR A 88 -13.11 10.64 19.65
N LEU A 89 -11.91 10.06 19.69
CA LEU A 89 -10.74 10.67 20.30
C LEU A 89 -10.20 11.86 19.49
N GLN A 90 -10.40 11.89 18.17
CA GLN A 90 -10.09 13.03 17.33
C GLN A 90 -10.80 14.32 17.80
N GLY A 91 -11.98 14.21 18.41
CA GLY A 91 -12.71 15.35 18.97
C GLY A 91 -11.95 16.11 20.06
N PHE A 92 -10.98 15.48 20.72
CA PHE A 92 -10.17 16.08 21.79
C PHE A 92 -8.92 16.81 21.26
N VAL A 93 -8.61 16.74 19.97
CA VAL A 93 -7.41 17.34 19.35
C VAL A 93 -7.75 18.41 18.30
N GLY A 94 -8.97 18.96 18.35
CA GLY A 94 -9.40 20.04 17.45
C GLY A 94 -9.82 19.58 16.05
N ARG A 95 -10.16 18.30 15.89
CA ARG A 95 -10.87 17.78 14.71
C ARG A 95 -12.35 17.61 15.05
N THR A 96 -13.21 17.61 14.03
CA THR A 96 -14.65 17.35 14.19
C THR A 96 -14.90 15.87 13.90
N PRO A 97 -15.32 15.06 14.90
CA PRO A 97 -15.69 13.67 14.65
C PRO A 97 -16.84 13.60 13.65
N MET A 98 -16.67 12.84 12.57
CA MET A 98 -17.74 12.65 11.59
C MET A 98 -18.07 11.17 11.40
N VAL A 99 -19.36 10.86 11.47
CA VAL A 99 -19.87 9.51 11.17
C VAL A 99 -19.49 9.08 9.75
N SER A 100 -19.38 10.02 8.81
CA SER A 100 -18.96 9.71 7.43
C SER A 100 -17.52 9.19 7.33
N ASP A 101 -16.63 9.62 8.24
CA ASP A 101 -15.23 9.19 8.23
C ASP A 101 -15.12 7.80 8.87
N PHE A 102 -15.89 7.55 9.92
CA PHE A 102 -16.10 6.19 10.43
C PHE A 102 -16.65 5.23 9.35
N LEU A 103 -17.65 5.65 8.56
CA LEU A 103 -18.16 4.83 7.45
C LEU A 103 -17.08 4.57 6.40
N ALA A 104 -16.23 5.55 6.09
CA ALA A 104 -15.09 5.35 5.21
C ALA A 104 -14.09 4.32 5.78
N ASN A 105 -13.83 4.35 7.09
CA ASN A 105 -13.03 3.35 7.80
C ASN A 105 -13.62 1.94 7.59
N LEU A 106 -14.94 1.78 7.79
CA LEU A 106 -15.64 0.49 7.59
C LEU A 106 -15.56 -0.02 6.16
N VAL A 107 -15.65 0.86 5.15
CA VAL A 107 -15.47 0.50 3.75
C VAL A 107 -14.04 0.00 3.51
N GLY A 108 -13.03 0.69 4.05
CA GLY A 108 -11.63 0.27 3.98
C GLY A 108 -11.39 -1.13 4.58
N ILE A 109 -11.92 -1.37 5.78
CA ILE A 109 -11.89 -2.68 6.46
C ILE A 109 -12.51 -3.75 5.56
N THR A 110 -13.71 -3.49 5.04
CA THR A 110 -14.45 -4.45 4.21
C THR A 110 -13.68 -4.80 2.94
N LEU A 111 -13.17 -3.80 2.23
CA LEU A 111 -12.39 -4.01 0.99
C LEU A 111 -11.13 -4.84 1.24
N ALA A 112 -10.41 -4.60 2.33
CA ALA A 112 -9.23 -5.39 2.68
C ALA A 112 -9.59 -6.85 2.97
N MET A 113 -10.67 -7.10 3.72
CA MET A 113 -11.13 -8.44 4.05
C MET A 113 -11.64 -9.20 2.82
N VAL A 114 -12.36 -8.53 1.92
CA VAL A 114 -12.79 -9.09 0.63
C VAL A 114 -11.57 -9.47 -0.21
N LEU A 115 -10.60 -8.57 -0.37
CA LEU A 115 -9.38 -8.85 -1.12
C LEU A 115 -8.64 -10.09 -0.58
N LEU A 116 -8.50 -10.18 0.74
CA LEU A 116 -7.84 -11.28 1.43
C LEU A 116 -8.66 -12.58 1.48
N SER A 117 -9.96 -12.53 1.16
CA SER A 117 -10.80 -13.72 0.99
C SER A 117 -10.60 -14.35 -0.39
N VAL A 118 -10.40 -13.52 -1.41
CA VAL A 118 -10.22 -13.95 -2.81
C VAL A 118 -8.80 -14.46 -3.03
N PHE A 119 -7.80 -13.66 -2.63
CA PHE A 119 -6.40 -13.89 -2.98
C PHE A 119 -5.57 -14.47 -1.83
N HIS A 120 -4.59 -15.29 -2.18
CA HIS A 120 -3.49 -15.62 -1.27
C HIS A 120 -2.55 -14.41 -1.10
N PHE A 121 -1.67 -14.48 -0.09
CA PHE A 121 -0.80 -13.38 0.33
C PHE A 121 -0.12 -12.59 -0.81
N TRP A 122 0.58 -13.25 -1.75
CA TRP A 122 1.35 -12.53 -2.78
C TRP A 122 0.47 -11.80 -3.79
N PRO A 123 -0.52 -12.45 -4.43
CA PRO A 123 -1.48 -11.70 -5.25
C PRO A 123 -2.23 -10.63 -4.45
N ALA A 124 -2.62 -10.89 -3.19
CA ALA A 124 -3.30 -9.90 -2.36
C ALA A 124 -2.42 -8.67 -2.08
N LEU A 125 -1.15 -8.87 -1.73
CA LEU A 125 -0.19 -7.79 -1.50
C LEU A 125 0.09 -7.00 -2.78
N LEU A 126 0.16 -7.68 -3.92
CA LEU A 126 0.32 -7.04 -5.22
C LEU A 126 -0.89 -6.17 -5.56
N SER A 127 -2.11 -6.71 -5.45
CA SER A 127 -3.35 -5.97 -5.69
C SER A 127 -3.50 -4.79 -4.73
N ALA A 128 -3.24 -4.98 -3.44
CA ALA A 128 -3.28 -3.90 -2.45
C ALA A 128 -2.29 -2.79 -2.81
N SER A 129 -1.06 -3.14 -3.23
CA SER A 129 -0.06 -2.17 -3.65
C SER A 129 -0.48 -1.42 -4.91
N LEU A 130 -1.01 -2.11 -5.92
CA LEU A 130 -1.53 -1.49 -7.14
C LEU A 130 -2.66 -0.50 -6.82
N MET A 131 -3.62 -0.90 -5.99
CA MET A 131 -4.72 -0.03 -5.56
C MET A 131 -4.21 1.19 -4.82
N SER A 132 -3.35 1.03 -3.82
CA SER A 132 -2.80 2.15 -3.06
C SER A 132 -2.01 3.11 -3.93
N ILE A 133 -1.16 2.60 -4.83
CA ILE A 133 -0.39 3.43 -5.76
C ILE A 133 -1.33 4.19 -6.68
N PHE A 134 -2.34 3.52 -7.25
CA PHE A 134 -3.30 4.16 -8.15
C PHE A 134 -4.06 5.28 -7.44
N VAL A 135 -4.62 4.98 -6.27
CA VAL A 135 -5.45 5.91 -5.49
C VAL A 135 -4.63 7.10 -5.05
N ILE A 136 -3.45 6.89 -4.45
CA ILE A 136 -2.61 7.99 -3.99
C ILE A 136 -2.16 8.83 -5.21
N SER A 137 -1.57 8.21 -6.23
CA SER A 137 -1.06 8.97 -7.39
C SER A 137 -2.14 9.76 -8.12
N ASN A 138 -3.37 9.24 -8.23
CA ASN A 138 -4.46 9.92 -8.95
C ASN A 138 -5.33 10.83 -8.07
N LEU A 139 -5.39 10.62 -6.75
CA LEU A 139 -6.28 11.41 -5.88
C LEU A 139 -5.54 12.34 -4.90
N SER A 140 -4.22 12.17 -4.66
CA SER A 140 -3.42 13.15 -3.91
C SER A 140 -2.50 14.00 -4.80
N ASP A 141 -2.77 15.29 -4.91
CA ASP A 141 -1.89 16.27 -5.51
C ASP A 141 -0.75 16.64 -4.55
N LEU A 142 0.26 15.77 -4.52
CA LEU A 142 1.48 16.00 -3.74
C LEU A 142 2.39 17.07 -4.36
N THR A 143 2.12 17.51 -5.60
CA THR A 143 2.94 18.51 -6.30
C THR A 143 2.66 19.93 -5.81
N LEU A 144 1.45 20.19 -5.32
CA LEU A 144 1.04 21.46 -4.72
C LEU A 144 1.67 21.72 -3.33
N LEU A 145 2.39 20.73 -2.78
CA LEU A 145 3.02 20.80 -1.47
C LEU A 145 4.34 21.57 -1.50
N TYR A 146 4.40 22.76 -2.10
CA TYR A 146 5.61 23.58 -2.07
C TYR A 146 5.97 23.97 -0.62
N PRO A 147 7.24 23.85 -0.16
CA PRO A 147 8.45 23.42 -0.88
C PRO A 147 8.80 21.92 -0.72
N GLN A 148 7.89 21.07 -0.25
CA GLN A 148 8.07 19.64 0.02
C GLN A 148 7.95 18.73 -1.21
N TYR A 149 8.46 19.15 -2.37
CA TYR A 149 8.45 18.34 -3.61
C TYR A 149 9.12 16.97 -3.45
N HIS A 150 10.04 16.85 -2.49
CA HIS A 150 10.69 15.59 -2.14
C HIS A 150 9.71 14.49 -1.70
N LEU A 151 8.56 14.82 -1.09
CA LEU A 151 7.59 13.81 -0.67
C LEU A 151 7.03 13.03 -1.85
N ASN A 152 6.72 13.74 -2.94
CA ASN A 152 6.20 13.12 -4.16
C ASN A 152 7.27 12.24 -4.83
N THR A 153 8.52 12.71 -4.88
CA THR A 153 9.66 11.95 -5.38
C THR A 153 9.93 10.68 -4.55
N ILE A 154 9.96 10.80 -3.22
CA ILE A 154 10.16 9.68 -2.31
C ILE A 154 9.03 8.67 -2.48
N PHE A 155 7.78 9.13 -2.57
CA PHE A 155 6.64 8.27 -2.81
C PHE A 155 6.79 7.48 -4.12
N HIS A 156 6.99 8.15 -5.26
CA HIS A 156 7.12 7.48 -6.56
C HIS A 156 8.29 6.50 -6.60
N PHE A 157 9.46 6.88 -6.08
CA PHE A 157 10.60 5.97 -6.01
C PHE A 157 10.29 4.73 -5.15
N THR A 158 9.83 4.92 -3.90
CA THR A 158 9.62 3.83 -2.95
C THR A 158 8.44 2.94 -3.33
N ALA A 159 7.35 3.51 -3.83
CA ALA A 159 6.16 2.81 -4.26
C ALA A 159 6.45 1.88 -5.44
N TYR A 160 7.11 2.39 -6.50
CA TYR A 160 7.41 1.60 -7.68
C TYR A 160 8.56 0.61 -7.46
N ALA A 161 9.53 0.93 -6.60
CA ALA A 161 10.52 -0.04 -6.14
C ALA A 161 9.84 -1.19 -5.37
N GLY A 162 8.97 -0.86 -4.41
CA GLY A 162 8.20 -1.83 -3.63
C GLY A 162 7.32 -2.72 -4.51
N LEU A 163 6.54 -2.13 -5.40
CA LEU A 163 5.71 -2.85 -6.37
C LEU A 163 6.54 -3.80 -7.23
N SER A 164 7.69 -3.33 -7.73
CA SER A 164 8.60 -4.14 -8.53
C SER A 164 9.15 -5.34 -7.75
N LEU A 165 9.56 -5.15 -6.49
CA LEU A 165 10.02 -6.24 -5.63
C LEU A 165 8.91 -7.26 -5.35
N ILE A 166 7.68 -6.81 -5.08
CA ILE A 166 6.51 -7.67 -4.86
C ILE A 166 6.21 -8.47 -6.13
N TRP A 167 6.23 -7.81 -7.29
CA TRP A 167 6.00 -8.44 -8.59
C TRP A 167 7.07 -9.47 -8.94
N ILE A 168 8.35 -9.16 -8.73
CA ILE A 168 9.45 -10.12 -8.92
C ILE A 168 9.25 -11.35 -8.02
N GLN A 169 8.90 -11.15 -6.75
CA GLN A 169 8.60 -12.27 -5.84
C GLN A 169 7.39 -13.09 -6.30
N HIS A 170 6.40 -12.46 -6.94
CA HIS A 170 5.27 -13.15 -7.54
C HIS A 170 5.70 -13.99 -8.75
N ILE A 171 6.43 -13.41 -9.71
CA ILE A 171 6.95 -14.11 -10.90
C ILE A 171 7.76 -15.34 -10.48
N GLU A 172 8.68 -15.19 -9.53
CA GLU A 172 9.55 -16.29 -9.08
C GLU A 172 8.77 -17.46 -8.47
N ARG A 173 7.62 -17.20 -7.88
CA ARG A 173 6.79 -18.24 -7.23
C ARG A 173 5.85 -18.95 -8.19
N TYR A 174 5.40 -18.27 -9.24
CA TYR A 174 4.33 -18.77 -10.09
C TYR A 174 4.75 -19.03 -11.54
N LEU A 175 5.67 -18.25 -12.11
CA LEU A 175 6.00 -18.29 -13.53
C LEU A 175 7.35 -18.97 -13.86
N HIS A 176 8.22 -19.21 -12.87
CA HIS A 176 9.46 -19.98 -13.01
C HIS A 176 10.38 -19.55 -14.19
N LEU A 177 10.36 -18.27 -14.57
CA LEU A 177 11.04 -17.74 -15.78
C LEU A 177 12.56 -17.62 -15.67
N ARG A 178 13.16 -18.13 -14.59
CA ARG A 178 14.57 -17.91 -14.24
C ARG A 178 15.56 -18.45 -15.29
N ARG A 179 15.14 -19.43 -16.09
CA ARG A 179 15.97 -20.03 -17.15
C ARG A 179 16.22 -19.08 -18.33
N HIS A 180 15.26 -18.19 -18.65
CA HIS A 180 15.34 -17.28 -19.79
C HIS A 180 15.56 -15.84 -19.32
N ARG A 181 16.83 -15.43 -19.22
CA ARG A 181 17.21 -14.15 -18.60
C ARG A 181 16.55 -12.93 -19.24
N ALA A 182 16.43 -12.90 -20.57
CA ALA A 182 15.80 -11.80 -21.29
C ALA A 182 14.30 -11.73 -21.00
N VAL A 183 13.60 -12.88 -21.10
CA VAL A 183 12.17 -12.99 -20.81
C VAL A 183 11.88 -12.57 -19.36
N TRP A 184 12.70 -13.03 -18.41
CA TRP A 184 12.57 -12.62 -17.02
C TRP A 184 12.67 -11.11 -16.84
N LEU A 185 13.63 -10.43 -17.50
CA LEU A 185 13.77 -8.98 -17.39
C LEU A 185 12.54 -8.26 -17.95
N LEU A 186 12.08 -8.66 -19.13
CA LEU A 186 10.90 -8.08 -19.77
C LEU A 186 9.66 -8.23 -18.88
N VAL A 187 9.45 -9.40 -18.29
CA VAL A 187 8.31 -9.64 -17.40
C VAL A 187 8.49 -8.91 -16.06
N ALA A 188 9.70 -8.82 -15.50
CA ALA A 188 9.95 -8.13 -14.23
C ALA A 188 9.63 -6.63 -14.28
N VAL A 189 9.81 -5.98 -15.43
CA VAL A 189 9.48 -4.55 -15.59
C VAL A 189 8.07 -4.30 -16.09
N SER A 190 7.40 -5.30 -16.68
CA SER A 190 6.14 -5.07 -17.41
C SER A 190 5.01 -4.54 -16.53
N LEU A 191 4.72 -5.19 -15.39
CA LEU A 191 3.62 -4.76 -14.52
C LEU A 191 3.86 -3.39 -13.87
N PRO A 192 5.04 -3.08 -13.29
CA PRO A 192 5.32 -1.75 -12.77
C PRO A 192 5.26 -0.66 -13.84
N LEU A 193 5.77 -0.90 -15.05
CA LEU A 193 5.68 0.07 -16.14
C LEU A 193 4.25 0.24 -16.65
N ALA A 194 3.48 -0.84 -16.76
CA ALA A 194 2.06 -0.77 -17.13
C ALA A 194 1.27 0.03 -16.09
N MET A 195 1.57 -0.16 -14.79
CA MET A 195 0.98 0.62 -13.71
C MET A 195 1.34 2.11 -13.82
N LEU A 196 2.60 2.43 -14.10
CA LEU A 196 3.05 3.81 -14.31
C LEU A 196 2.36 4.47 -15.49
N ALA A 197 2.28 3.77 -16.62
CA ALA A 197 1.54 4.23 -17.79
C ALA A 197 0.06 4.43 -17.47
N GLY A 198 -0.55 3.51 -16.72
CA GLY A 198 -1.94 3.61 -16.27
C GLY A 198 -2.20 4.87 -15.45
N VAL A 199 -1.36 5.14 -14.45
CA VAL A 199 -1.43 6.36 -13.62
C VAL A 199 -1.27 7.61 -14.48
N TRP A 200 -0.29 7.61 -15.40
CA TRP A 200 -0.05 8.76 -16.27
C TRP A 200 -1.25 9.05 -17.16
N VAL A 201 -1.78 8.02 -17.83
CA VAL A 201 -2.93 8.14 -18.74
C VAL A 201 -4.20 8.52 -17.99
N SER A 202 -4.38 8.08 -16.75
CA SER A 202 -5.56 8.43 -15.94
C SER A 202 -5.48 9.80 -15.29
N ALA A 203 -4.30 10.41 -15.16
CA ALA A 203 -4.13 11.68 -14.45
C ALA A 203 -5.09 12.81 -14.94
N PRO A 204 -5.33 13.01 -16.25
CA PRO A 204 -6.28 14.02 -16.71
C PRO A 204 -7.72 13.76 -16.30
N LEU A 205 -8.11 12.51 -16.02
CA LEU A 205 -9.46 12.17 -15.55
C LEU A 205 -9.72 12.63 -14.11
N PHE A 206 -8.66 12.98 -13.38
CA PHE A 206 -8.70 13.46 -12.00
C PHE A 206 -8.18 14.90 -11.88
N ASP A 207 -8.23 15.66 -12.98
CA ASP A 207 -7.74 17.05 -13.06
C ASP A 207 -6.27 17.22 -12.64
N LYS A 208 -5.45 16.18 -12.85
CA LYS A 208 -4.02 16.20 -12.53
C LYS A 208 -3.13 16.37 -13.74
N THR A 209 -2.03 17.07 -13.51
CA THR A 209 -0.91 17.13 -14.46
C THR A 209 0.08 16.01 -14.16
N ALA A 210 0.46 15.26 -15.18
CA ALA A 210 1.47 14.21 -15.04
C ALA A 210 2.87 14.82 -15.21
N TRP A 211 3.65 14.85 -14.13
CA TRP A 211 5.00 15.41 -14.14
C TRP A 211 6.01 14.36 -14.59
N TRP A 212 6.85 14.72 -15.56
CA TRP A 212 7.89 13.82 -16.06
C TRP A 212 8.87 13.38 -14.96
N ALA A 213 9.10 14.23 -13.94
CA ALA A 213 9.96 13.94 -12.80
C ALA A 213 9.43 12.77 -11.98
N ASP A 214 8.11 12.66 -11.80
CA ASP A 214 7.47 11.58 -11.05
C ASP A 214 7.63 10.24 -11.78
N ALA A 215 7.48 10.26 -13.09
CA ALA A 215 7.71 9.08 -13.90
C ALA A 215 9.19 8.69 -13.97
N ALA A 216 10.10 9.66 -14.09
CA ALA A 216 11.53 9.38 -14.06
C ALA A 216 11.94 8.74 -12.73
N THR A 217 11.45 9.26 -11.61
CA THR A 217 11.74 8.73 -10.27
C THR A 217 11.12 7.35 -10.05
N ALA A 218 9.90 7.10 -10.55
CA ALA A 218 9.30 5.78 -10.58
C ALA A 218 10.13 4.78 -11.40
N VAL A 219 10.58 5.16 -12.60
CA VAL A 219 11.45 4.32 -13.46
C VAL A 219 12.76 3.99 -12.74
N VAL A 220 13.39 4.97 -12.08
CA VAL A 220 14.60 4.74 -11.27
C VAL A 220 14.32 3.73 -10.15
N GLY A 221 13.17 3.82 -9.48
CA GLY A 221 12.73 2.84 -8.48
C GLY A 221 12.57 1.42 -9.04
N ILE A 222 11.96 1.28 -10.23
CA ILE A 222 11.81 0.00 -10.93
C ILE A 222 13.18 -0.60 -11.25
N VAL A 223 14.07 0.19 -11.86
CA VAL A 223 15.43 -0.25 -12.23
C VAL A 223 16.22 -0.67 -11.00
N ALA A 224 16.18 0.12 -9.92
CA ALA A 224 16.86 -0.20 -8.67
C ALA A 224 16.39 -1.54 -8.08
N ALA A 225 15.08 -1.79 -8.07
CA ALA A 225 14.49 -3.05 -7.60
C ALA A 225 14.91 -4.26 -8.44
N VAL A 226 14.91 -4.12 -9.77
CA VAL A 226 15.35 -5.18 -10.70
C VAL A 226 16.83 -5.49 -10.53
N LEU A 227 17.69 -4.48 -10.45
CA LEU A 227 19.13 -4.65 -10.25
C LEU A 227 19.44 -5.30 -8.90
N THR A 228 18.80 -4.83 -7.82
CA THR A 228 18.97 -5.40 -6.48
C THR A 228 18.55 -6.87 -6.44
N SER A 229 17.43 -7.21 -7.08
CA SER A 229 16.96 -8.59 -7.18
C SER A 229 17.94 -9.45 -7.97
N ARG A 230 18.46 -8.95 -9.09
CA ARG A 230 19.48 -9.63 -9.91
C ARG A 230 20.76 -9.93 -9.12
N ILE A 231 21.28 -8.95 -8.40
CA ILE A 231 22.48 -9.09 -7.57
C ILE A 231 22.24 -10.16 -6.50
N THR A 232 21.10 -10.10 -5.81
CA THR A 232 20.72 -11.08 -4.78
C THR A 232 20.62 -12.50 -5.34
N PHE A 233 20.06 -12.67 -6.54
CA PHE A 233 19.99 -13.98 -7.20
C PHE A 233 21.35 -14.53 -7.58
N TRP A 234 22.27 -13.66 -8.01
CA TRP A 234 23.62 -14.08 -8.38
C TRP A 234 24.40 -14.63 -7.19
N PHE A 235 24.30 -13.98 -6.02
CA PHE A 235 24.95 -14.46 -4.80
C PHE A 235 24.31 -15.72 -4.20
N THR A 236 23.01 -15.93 -4.39
CA THR A 236 22.30 -17.10 -3.85
C THR A 236 22.45 -18.36 -4.69
N GLN A 237 22.81 -18.27 -5.98
CA GLN A 237 23.10 -19.45 -6.82
C GLN A 237 24.53 -19.98 -6.69
N LYS A 238 25.45 -19.21 -6.09
CA LYS A 238 26.84 -19.60 -5.89
C LYS A 238 27.09 -20.40 -4.60
N LYS A 239 26.03 -20.68 -3.84
CA LYS A 239 26.04 -21.55 -2.65
C LYS A 239 25.25 -22.81 -2.96
#